data_AF-A0A530GF72-F1
#
_entry.id   AF-A0A530GF72-F1
#
_cell.length_a   1.000
_cell.length_b   1.000
_cell.length_c   1.000
_cell.angle_alpha   90.00
_cell.angle_beta   90.00
_cell.angle_gamma   90.00
#
_symmetry.space_group_name_H-M   'P 1'
#
loop_
_entity.id
_entity.type
_entity.pdbx_description
1 polymer ?
#
loop_
_entity_poly.entity_id
_entity_poly.type
_entity_poly.pdbx_seq_one_letter_code
_entity_poly.pdbx_strand_id
1 'polypeptide(L)' 'MNIKADFPTLIEEIDYGTPESKATRQVTLTVDGQSITVPEGTSIMRAAMEGGVEIPKLCATDMLDSF' A
#
# COMPACT_ATOMS: atom_id res chain seq x y z
N MET A 1 8.75 -33.84 -20.69
CA MET A 1 9.92 -32.95 -20.86
C MET A 1 9.56 -31.59 -20.27
N ASN A 2 10.35 -31.16 -19.29
CA ASN A 2 10.42 -29.82 -18.65
C ASN A 2 9.26 -29.37 -17.74
N ILE A 3 9.14 -30.09 -16.62
CA ILE A 3 8.47 -29.67 -15.39
C ILE A 3 9.50 -28.90 -14.54
N LYS A 4 9.78 -27.61 -14.81
CA LYS A 4 10.47 -26.69 -13.88
C LYS A 4 10.20 -25.24 -14.30
N ALA A 5 9.23 -24.56 -13.66
CA ALA A 5 9.35 -23.15 -13.19
C ALA A 5 8.03 -22.37 -12.91
N ASP A 6 6.83 -22.95 -12.95
CA ASP A 6 5.59 -22.18 -12.64
C ASP A 6 4.93 -22.59 -11.32
N PHE A 7 5.68 -22.54 -10.21
CA PHE A 7 5.06 -22.48 -8.89
C PHE A 7 5.07 -21.02 -8.45
N PRO A 8 3.93 -20.28 -8.48
CA PRO A 8 3.86 -19.00 -7.81
C PRO A 8 4.13 -19.25 -6.33
N THR A 9 4.89 -18.37 -5.70
CA THR A 9 5.03 -18.36 -4.24
C THR A 9 3.63 -18.40 -3.60
N LEU A 10 3.41 -19.23 -2.58
CA LEU A 10 2.12 -19.32 -1.87
C LEU A 10 1.77 -18.03 -1.08
N ILE A 11 2.60 -17.00 -1.18
CA ILE A 11 2.50 -15.75 -0.45
C ILE A 11 2.09 -14.68 -1.45
N GLU A 12 0.88 -14.16 -1.29
CA GLU A 12 0.42 -12.94 -1.94
C GLU A 12 0.88 -11.75 -1.09
N GLU A 13 1.74 -10.90 -1.65
CA GLU A 13 2.14 -9.65 -1.00
C GLU A 13 1.06 -8.58 -1.27
N ILE A 14 0.66 -7.86 -0.23
CA ILE A 14 -0.32 -6.78 -0.34
C ILE A 14 0.37 -5.57 -0.97
N ASP A 15 -0.14 -5.14 -2.13
CA ASP A 15 0.25 -3.88 -2.76
C ASP A 15 -0.54 -2.74 -2.10
N TYR A 16 0.14 -1.78 -1.46
CA TYR A 16 -0.47 -0.62 -0.80
C TYR A 16 -0.65 0.59 -1.74
N GLY A 17 -0.16 0.50 -2.97
CA GLY A 17 -0.37 1.47 -4.05
C GLY A 17 0.73 2.52 -4.19
N THR A 18 1.59 2.69 -3.19
CA THR A 18 2.75 3.60 -3.23
C THR A 18 3.82 3.14 -2.24
N PRO A 19 5.09 3.55 -2.40
CA PRO A 19 6.13 3.31 -1.40
C PRO A 19 5.75 3.81 0.00
N GLU A 20 6.33 3.18 1.02
CA GLU A 20 6.24 3.63 2.42
C GLU A 20 7.03 4.92 2.62
N SER A 21 6.50 5.86 3.42
CA SER A 21 7.25 7.04 3.82
C SER A 21 8.28 6.69 4.91
N LYS A 22 9.48 7.25 4.78
CA LYS A 22 10.58 7.07 5.74
C LYS A 22 10.56 8.09 6.90
N ALA A 23 9.52 8.92 6.96
CA ALA A 23 9.41 9.94 8.00
C ALA A 23 9.24 9.30 9.39
N THR A 24 9.79 9.94 10.41
CA THR A 24 9.59 9.49 11.81
C THR A 24 8.41 10.20 12.48
N ARG A 25 8.02 11.36 11.95
CA ARG A 25 6.89 12.13 12.44
C ARG A 25 5.60 11.46 12.00
N GLN A 26 4.74 11.14 12.96
CA GLN A 26 3.43 10.55 12.72
C GLN A 26 2.38 11.64 12.50
N VAL A 27 1.45 11.39 11.59
CA VAL A 27 0.26 12.23 11.35
C VAL A 27 -0.99 11.37 11.39
N THR A 28 -2.07 11.93 11.92
CA THR A 28 -3.37 11.26 11.99
C THR A 28 -4.32 11.91 11.00
N LEU A 29 -4.95 11.10 10.15
CA LEU A 29 -5.97 11.52 9.20
C LEU A 29 -7.23 10.67 9.35
N THR A 30 -8.33 11.15 8.77
CA THR A 30 -9.59 10.41 8.71
C THR A 30 -9.89 10.04 7.27
N VAL A 31 -10.01 8.74 6.99
CA VAL A 31 -10.41 8.19 5.68
C VAL A 31 -11.67 7.37 5.89
N ASP A 32 -12.74 7.69 5.17
CA ASP A 32 -14.05 7.02 5.28
C ASP A 32 -14.59 6.85 6.72
N GLY A 33 -14.27 7.82 7.59
CA GLY A 33 -14.69 7.81 8.99
C GLY A 33 -13.78 7.02 9.94
N GLN A 34 -12.74 6.36 9.43
CA GLN A 34 -11.71 5.70 10.24
C GLN A 34 -10.55 6.64 10.52
N SER A 35 -10.11 6.68 11.78
CA SER A 35 -8.91 7.43 12.19
C SER A 35 -7.67 6.57 11.97
N ILE A 36 -6.75 7.04 11.12
CA ILE A 36 -5.57 6.30 10.70
C ILE A 36 -4.33 7.14 11.01
N THR A 37 -3.30 6.53 11.60
CA THR A 37 -2.03 7.20 11.91
C THR A 37 -0.91 6.59 11.08
N VAL A 38 -0.24 7.42 10.29
CA VAL A 38 0.84 7.03 9.38
C VAL A 38 1.98 8.04 9.40
N PRO A 39 3.19 7.68 8.94
CA PRO A 39 4.27 8.63 8.79
C PRO A 39 3.89 9.80 7.89
N GLU A 40 4.38 10.99 8.21
CA GLU A 40 4.20 12.18 7.37
C GLU A 40 4.70 11.92 5.93
N GLY A 41 4.00 12.44 4.93
CA GLY A 41 4.32 12.23 3.52
C GLY A 41 3.86 10.88 2.95
N THR A 42 3.22 10.03 3.75
CA THR A 42 2.53 8.84 3.25
C THR A 42 1.38 9.24 2.33
N SER A 43 1.23 8.55 1.20
CA SER A 43 0.12 8.81 0.28
C SER A 43 -1.22 8.45 0.92
N ILE A 44 -2.30 9.11 0.48
CA ILE A 44 -3.66 8.78 0.94
C ILE A 44 -4.01 7.34 0.60
N MET A 45 -3.55 6.82 -0.54
CA MET A 45 -3.83 5.45 -0.97
C MET A 45 -3.22 4.41 -0.02
N ARG A 46 -1.93 4.57 0.33
CA ARG A 46 -1.29 3.68 1.31
C ARG A 46 -1.93 3.81 2.69
N ALA A 47 -2.21 5.03 3.14
CA ALA A 47 -2.87 5.26 4.42
C ALA A 47 -4.23 4.57 4.49
N ALA A 48 -5.04 4.65 3.43
CA ALA A 48 -6.32 3.96 3.35
C ALA A 48 -6.15 2.43 3.45
N MET A 49 -5.23 1.85 2.67
CA MET A 49 -4.92 0.43 2.69
C MET A 49 -4.44 -0.06 4.07
N GLU A 50 -3.57 0.70 4.75
CA GLU A 50 -3.12 0.42 6.13
C GLU A 50 -4.27 0.50 7.14
N GLY A 51 -5.26 1.37 6.90
CA GLY A 51 -6.49 1.47 7.69
C GLY A 51 -7.55 0.43 7.36
N GLY A 52 -7.30 -0.48 6.41
CA GLY A 52 -8.26 -1.49 5.95
C GLY A 52 -9.32 -0.97 4.98
N VAL A 53 -9.12 0.23 4.42
CA VAL A 53 -9.98 0.83 3.40
C VAL A 53 -9.38 0.52 2.02
N GLU A 54 -9.97 -0.44 1.32
CA GLU A 54 -9.53 -0.80 -0.03
C GLU A 54 -10.02 0.21 -1.08
N ILE A 55 -9.08 0.93 -1.70
CA ILE A 55 -9.37 1.87 -2.79
C ILE A 55 -9.04 1.20 -4.13
N PRO A 56 -9.99 1.12 -5.09
CA PRO A 56 -9.72 0.59 -6.42
C PRO A 56 -8.62 1.38 -7.13
N LYS A 57 -7.63 0.66 -7.69
CA LYS A 57 -6.48 1.25 -8.39
C LYS A 57 -6.19 0.55 -9.71
N LEU A 58 -5.73 1.33 -10.69
CA LEU A 58 -5.24 0.84 -11.98
C LEU A 58 -3.78 1.24 -12.24
N CYS A 59 -3.38 2.45 -11.82
CA CYS A 59 -2.08 3.04 -12.14
C CYS A 59 -1.13 3.15 -10.93
N ALA A 60 -1.55 2.66 -9.77
CA ALA A 60 -0.83 2.82 -8.51
C ALA A 60 -0.33 1.47 -8.01
N THR A 61 0.93 1.43 -7.63
CA THR A 61 1.64 0.25 -7.11
C THR A 61 2.74 0.70 -6.17
N ASP A 62 3.17 -0.16 -5.25
CA ASP A 62 4.23 0.14 -4.28
C ASP A 62 5.59 0.53 -4.89
N MET A 63 5.78 0.33 -6.19
CA MET A 63 6.99 0.72 -6.91
C MET A 63 6.93 2.11 -7.58
N LEU A 64 5.76 2.79 -7.55
CA LEU A 64 5.56 4.10 -8.18
C LEU A 64 5.16 5.15 -7.15
N ASP A 65 5.78 6.33 -7.23
CA ASP A 65 5.41 7.47 -6.39
C ASP A 65 4.00 7.96 -6.74
N SER A 66 3.23 8.39 -5.72
CA SER A 66 1.95 9.07 -5.94
C SER A 66 2.16 10.44 -6.59
N PHE A 67 1.36 10.75 -7.60
CA PHE A 67 1.24 12.07 -8.22
C PHE A 67 0.39 13.03 -7.38
#